data_AF-A0A1V3G4P5-F1
#
_entry.id   AF-A0A1V3G4P5-F1
#
_cell.length_a   1.000
_cell.length_b   1.000
_cell.length_c   1.000
_cell.angle_alpha   90.00
_cell.angle_beta   90.00
_cell.angle_gamma   90.00
#
_symmetry.space_group_name_H-M   'P 1'
#
loop_
_entity.id
_entity.type
_entity.pdbx_description
1 polymer ?
#
loop_
_entity_poly.entity_id
_entity_poly.type
_entity_poly.pdbx_seq_one_letter_code
_entity_poly.pdbx_strand_id
1 'polypeptide(L)'
;MLDQKIIKELEAYINDHLIYELQESMYYTDMKAESLHIELDDFIRNNRKPTLQEVLFGFIDQKGVSDSEVYKSAGIDRKHFSKIRSKADYRPKKNTVIALGLGLTLNEEEFEQLLDSAGYSLSDSETSDLVIKFCLNKGIYDVIQVNEYLDYFSQKTLV
;
A
#
# COMPACT_ATOMS: atom_id res chain seq x y z
N MET A 1 -38.56 -36.39 -51.17
CA MET A 1 -37.75 -36.54 -49.95
C MET A 1 -36.45 -35.80 -50.19
N LEU A 2 -35.93 -35.06 -49.21
CA LEU A 2 -34.61 -34.42 -49.33
C LEU A 2 -33.53 -35.51 -49.43
N ASP A 3 -32.54 -35.29 -50.31
CA ASP A 3 -31.41 -36.20 -50.51
C ASP A 3 -30.54 -36.26 -49.25
N GLN A 4 -30.37 -37.45 -48.68
CA GLN A 4 -29.56 -37.68 -47.48
C GLN A 4 -28.10 -37.23 -47.64
N LYS A 5 -27.58 -37.22 -48.88
CA LYS A 5 -26.23 -36.72 -49.16
C LYS A 5 -26.14 -35.21 -48.93
N ILE A 6 -27.14 -34.46 -49.42
CA ILE A 6 -27.21 -33.01 -49.27
C ILE A 6 -27.37 -32.62 -47.79
N ILE A 7 -28.15 -33.40 -47.01
CA ILE A 7 -28.32 -33.16 -45.57
C ILE A 7 -26.98 -33.30 -44.84
N LYS A 8 -26.19 -34.35 -45.14
CA LYS A 8 -24.87 -34.53 -44.52
C LYS A 8 -23.86 -33.45 -44.91
N GLU A 9 -23.88 -33.00 -46.16
CA GLU A 9 -23.02 -31.89 -46.61
C GLU A 9 -23.39 -30.58 -45.91
N LEU A 10 -24.69 -30.34 -45.70
CA LEU A 10 -25.17 -29.17 -44.97
C LEU A 10 -24.77 -29.21 -43.48
N GLU A 11 -24.91 -30.36 -42.82
CA GLU A 11 -24.48 -30.55 -41.42
C GLU A 11 -22.97 -30.35 -41.26
N ALA A 12 -22.16 -30.86 -42.20
CA ALA A 12 -20.72 -30.67 -42.19
C ALA A 12 -20.35 -29.19 -42.35
N TYR A 13 -20.99 -28.48 -43.29
CA TYR A 13 -20.78 -27.04 -43.50
C TYR A 13 -21.15 -26.22 -42.26
N ILE A 14 -22.31 -26.49 -41.64
CA ILE A 14 -22.76 -25.78 -40.43
C ILE A 14 -21.78 -25.99 -39.29
N ASN A 15 -21.33 -27.23 -39.06
CA ASN A 15 -20.38 -27.54 -37.99
C ASN A 15 -19.01 -26.88 -38.22
N ASP A 16 -18.49 -26.90 -39.45
CA ASP A 16 -17.22 -26.27 -39.79
C ASP A 16 -17.27 -24.74 -39.59
N HIS A 17 -18.37 -24.11 -40.01
CA HIS A 17 -18.58 -22.68 -39.81
C HIS A 17 -18.70 -22.30 -38.33
N LEU A 18 -19.44 -23.09 -37.53
CA LEU A 18 -19.54 -22.91 -36.08
C LEU A 18 -18.17 -23.03 -35.39
N ILE A 19 -17.33 -23.98 -35.80
CA ILE A 19 -15.97 -24.14 -35.26
C ILE A 19 -15.12 -22.91 -35.58
N TYR A 20 -15.21 -22.40 -36.81
CA TYR A 20 -14.49 -21.19 -37.23
C TYR A 20 -14.90 -19.95 -36.42
N GLU A 21 -16.21 -19.71 -36.24
CA GLU A 21 -16.72 -18.60 -35.42
C GLU A 21 -16.25 -18.68 -33.95
N LEU A 22 -16.25 -19.89 -33.38
CA LEU A 22 -15.76 -20.12 -32.01
C LEU A 22 -14.26 -19.85 -31.89
N GLN A 23 -13.45 -20.25 -32.88
CA GLN A 23 -12.01 -19.97 -32.91
C GLN A 23 -11.72 -18.48 -33.04
N GLU A 24 -12.45 -17.76 -33.90
CA GLU A 24 -12.29 -16.31 -34.08
C GLU A 24 -12.67 -15.54 -32.80
N SER A 25 -13.77 -15.92 -32.16
CA SER A 25 -14.20 -15.38 -30.87
C SER A 25 -13.17 -15.61 -29.76
N MET A 26 -12.61 -16.82 -29.68
CA MET A 26 -11.59 -17.17 -28.69
C MET A 26 -10.29 -16.38 -28.92
N TYR A 27 -9.81 -16.29 -30.17
CA TYR A 27 -8.63 -15.50 -30.54
C TYR A 27 -8.79 -14.01 -30.19
N TYR A 28 -9.96 -13.43 -30.49
CA TYR A 28 -10.26 -12.04 -30.12
C TYR A 28 -10.29 -11.83 -28.60
N THR A 29 -10.77 -12.83 -27.85
CA THR A 29 -10.80 -12.81 -26.38
C THR A 29 -9.39 -12.87 -25.80
N ASP A 30 -8.54 -13.76 -26.32
CA ASP A 30 -7.14 -13.91 -25.89
C ASP A 30 -6.34 -12.62 -26.16
N MET A 31 -6.47 -12.05 -27.37
CA MET A 31 -5.83 -10.76 -27.69
C MET A 31 -6.30 -9.62 -26.77
N LYS A 32 -7.59 -9.58 -26.42
CA LYS A 32 -8.12 -8.58 -25.46
C LYS A 32 -7.55 -8.78 -24.07
N ALA A 33 -7.45 -10.02 -23.59
CA ALA A 33 -6.87 -10.32 -22.30
C ALA A 33 -5.39 -9.89 -22.25
N GLU A 34 -4.62 -10.18 -23.30
CA GLU A 34 -3.22 -9.77 -23.40
C GLU A 34 -3.07 -8.23 -23.43
N SER A 35 -3.92 -7.53 -24.18
CA SER A 35 -3.96 -6.07 -24.18
C SER A 35 -4.25 -5.48 -22.80
N LEU A 36 -5.17 -6.09 -22.04
CA LEU A 36 -5.50 -5.63 -20.69
C LEU A 36 -4.36 -5.90 -19.70
N HIS A 37 -3.63 -7.01 -19.84
CA HIS A 37 -2.44 -7.28 -19.03
C HIS A 37 -1.34 -6.25 -19.24
N ILE A 38 -1.09 -5.85 -20.50
CA ILE A 38 -0.11 -4.79 -20.81
C ILE A 38 -0.53 -3.46 -20.19
N GLU A 39 -1.81 -3.09 -20.32
CA GLU A 39 -2.34 -1.86 -19.72
C GLU A 39 -2.22 -1.87 -18.19
N LEU A 40 -2.51 -3.00 -17.55
CA LEU A 40 -2.38 -3.16 -16.10
C LEU A 40 -0.92 -3.04 -15.64
N ASP A 41 0.02 -3.70 -16.32
CA ASP A 41 1.44 -3.66 -15.98
C ASP A 41 2.00 -2.23 -16.14
N ASP A 42 1.61 -1.54 -17.22
CA ASP A 42 1.96 -0.14 -17.44
C ASP A 42 1.37 0.77 -16.36
N PHE A 43 0.10 0.55 -16.00
CA PHE A 43 -0.54 1.30 -14.93
C PHE A 43 0.18 1.11 -13.58
N ILE A 44 0.50 -0.14 -13.20
CA ILE A 44 1.23 -0.43 -11.96
C ILE A 44 2.60 0.23 -11.96
N ARG A 45 3.36 0.10 -13.05
CA ARG A 45 4.71 0.66 -13.16
C ARG A 45 4.72 2.18 -13.06
N ASN A 46 3.78 2.85 -13.72
CA ASN A 46 3.72 4.32 -13.77
C ASN A 46 3.14 4.95 -12.49
N ASN A 47 2.38 4.21 -11.69
CA ASN A 47 1.72 4.71 -10.48
C ASN A 47 2.34 4.20 -9.17
N ARG A 48 3.33 3.30 -9.22
CA ARG A 48 3.98 2.77 -8.02
C ARG A 48 4.75 3.87 -7.28
N LYS A 49 4.31 4.16 -6.06
CA LYS A 49 5.01 5.05 -5.11
C LYS A 49 6.11 4.30 -4.35
N PRO A 50 7.06 5.03 -3.72
CA PRO A 50 8.04 4.44 -2.81
C PRO A 50 7.39 3.68 -1.65
N THR A 51 8.06 2.62 -1.21
CA THR A 51 7.69 1.80 -0.05
C THR A 51 7.91 2.54 1.27
N LEU A 52 7.29 2.05 2.34
CA LEU A 52 7.52 2.57 3.70
C LEU A 52 9.01 2.59 4.06
N GLN A 53 9.76 1.54 3.75
CA GLN A 53 11.19 1.52 4.06
C GLN A 53 11.93 2.62 3.30
N GLU A 54 11.69 2.77 2.00
CA GLU A 54 12.33 3.82 1.19
C GLU A 54 12.02 5.22 1.72
N VAL A 55 10.76 5.49 2.08
CA VAL A 55 10.35 6.78 2.66
C VAL A 55 10.98 7.01 4.04
N LEU A 56 10.88 6.03 4.95
CA LEU A 56 11.41 6.14 6.30
C LEU A 56 12.92 6.38 6.30
N PHE A 57 13.67 5.54 5.58
CA PHE A 57 15.14 5.67 5.55
C PHE A 57 15.58 6.89 4.75
N GLY A 58 14.82 7.31 3.73
CA GLY A 58 15.03 8.60 3.06
C GLY A 58 14.93 9.78 4.02
N PHE A 59 13.95 9.79 4.93
CA PHE A 59 13.85 10.82 5.97
C PHE A 59 14.98 10.74 7.00
N ILE A 60 15.40 9.55 7.40
CA ILE A 60 16.55 9.35 8.30
C ILE A 60 17.81 9.99 7.69
N ASP A 61 18.08 9.68 6.43
CA ASP A 61 19.23 10.22 5.68
C ASP A 61 19.13 11.74 5.51
N GLN A 62 17.94 12.27 5.17
CA GLN A 62 17.70 13.71 5.00
C GLN A 62 17.89 14.49 6.31
N LYS A 63 17.44 13.95 7.45
CA LYS A 63 17.58 14.59 8.76
C LYS A 63 18.99 14.40 9.35
N GLY A 64 19.80 13.51 8.77
CA GLY A 64 21.18 13.26 9.21
C GLY A 64 21.29 12.57 10.57
N VAL A 65 20.26 11.83 10.98
CA VAL A 65 20.20 11.11 12.27
C VAL A 65 20.50 9.62 12.08
N SER A 66 21.01 8.96 13.10
CA SER A 66 21.24 7.50 13.04
C SER A 66 19.94 6.73 13.32
N ASP A 67 19.83 5.51 12.77
CA ASP A 67 18.80 4.53 13.16
C ASP A 67 18.61 4.44 14.67
N SER A 68 19.72 4.50 15.42
CA SER A 68 19.74 4.32 16.86
C SER A 68 19.13 5.47 17.63
N GLU A 69 19.23 6.68 17.10
CA GLU A 69 18.55 7.85 17.65
C GLU A 69 17.06 7.73 17.36
N VAL A 70 16.69 7.36 16.13
CA VAL A 70 15.29 7.28 15.70
C VAL A 70 14.49 6.26 16.50
N TYR A 71 14.96 5.00 16.61
CA TYR A 71 14.17 4.01 17.36
C TYR A 71 14.14 4.31 18.85
N LYS A 72 15.15 4.99 19.42
CA LYS A 72 15.13 5.41 20.83
C LYS A 72 14.12 6.53 21.05
N SER A 73 14.16 7.58 20.21
CA SER A 73 13.20 8.70 20.28
C SER A 73 11.77 8.23 20.02
N ALA A 74 11.59 7.22 19.17
CA ALA A 74 10.30 6.60 18.91
C ALA A 74 9.84 5.62 20.01
N GLY A 75 10.67 5.32 21.02
CA GLY A 75 10.37 4.31 22.05
C GLY A 75 10.26 2.87 21.53
N ILE A 76 10.89 2.56 20.39
CA ILE A 76 10.82 1.27 19.71
C ILE A 76 12.03 0.40 20.07
N ASP A 77 11.78 -0.88 20.37
CA ASP A 77 12.85 -1.86 20.58
C ASP A 77 13.71 -2.05 19.33
N ARG A 78 15.04 -2.13 19.50
CA ARG A 78 16.01 -2.30 18.41
C ARG A 78 15.70 -3.51 17.52
N LYS A 79 15.20 -4.63 18.06
CA LYS A 79 14.84 -5.81 17.26
C LYS A 79 13.60 -5.56 16.42
N HIS A 80 12.65 -4.78 16.92
CA HIS A 80 11.48 -4.37 16.15
C HIS A 80 11.91 -3.46 15.00
N PHE A 81 12.72 -2.44 15.27
CA PHE A 81 13.27 -1.57 14.22
C PHE A 81 14.10 -2.35 13.19
N SER A 82 14.89 -3.32 13.62
CA SER A 82 15.65 -4.20 12.72
C SER A 82 14.74 -4.97 11.75
N LYS A 83 13.54 -5.40 12.17
CA LYS A 83 12.57 -6.06 11.27
C LYS A 83 12.04 -5.08 10.23
N ILE A 84 11.77 -3.83 10.63
CA ILE A 84 11.35 -2.76 9.71
C ILE A 84 12.42 -2.55 8.63
N ARG A 85 13.70 -2.50 9.03
CA ARG A 85 14.82 -2.31 8.09
C ARG A 85 15.06 -3.50 7.17
N SER A 86 15.07 -4.72 7.70
CA SER A 86 15.65 -5.86 7.00
C SER A 86 14.64 -6.78 6.30
N LYS A 87 13.34 -6.60 6.53
CA LYS A 87 12.30 -7.46 5.93
C LYS A 87 11.43 -6.63 4.99
N ALA A 88 11.56 -6.87 3.69
CA ALA A 88 10.86 -6.13 2.65
C ALA A 88 9.34 -6.09 2.85
N ASP A 89 8.73 -7.21 3.25
CA ASP A 89 7.28 -7.31 3.44
C ASP A 89 6.80 -7.02 4.87
N TYR A 90 7.67 -6.54 5.75
CA TYR A 90 7.27 -6.26 7.12
C TYR A 90 6.40 -5.01 7.20
N ARG A 91 5.18 -5.18 7.70
CA ARG A 91 4.22 -4.09 7.89
C ARG A 91 4.12 -3.74 9.38
N PRO A 92 4.80 -2.68 9.84
CA PRO A 92 4.59 -2.17 11.20
C PRO A 92 3.16 -1.66 11.36
N LYS A 93 2.65 -1.70 12.60
CA LYS A 93 1.30 -1.17 12.88
C LYS A 93 1.30 0.35 12.78
N LYS A 94 0.12 0.94 12.53
CA LYS A 94 -0.09 2.39 12.48
C LYS A 94 0.60 3.15 13.63
N ASN A 95 0.37 2.73 14.87
CA ASN A 95 1.00 3.37 16.04
C ASN A 95 2.53 3.36 16.01
N THR A 96 3.17 2.31 15.49
CA THR A 96 4.62 2.24 15.31
C THR A 96 5.09 3.25 14.25
N VAL A 97 4.34 3.40 13.14
CA VAL A 97 4.67 4.38 12.09
C VAL A 97 4.51 5.81 12.61
N ILE A 98 3.46 6.07 13.40
CA ILE A 98 3.26 7.36 14.08
C ILE A 98 4.45 7.65 15.02
N ALA A 99 4.84 6.69 15.86
CA ALA A 99 5.98 6.86 16.76
C ALA A 99 7.30 7.15 16.02
N LEU A 100 7.51 6.52 14.86
CA LEU A 100 8.68 6.80 14.01
C LEU A 100 8.64 8.21 13.43
N GLY A 101 7.48 8.67 12.93
CA GLY A 101 7.32 10.03 12.43
C GLY A 101 7.55 11.09 13.52
N LEU A 102 7.08 10.82 14.75
CA LEU A 102 7.34 11.66 15.92
C LEU A 102 8.82 11.66 16.30
N GLY A 103 9.45 10.48 16.37
CA GLY A 103 10.88 10.34 16.69
C GLY A 103 11.81 10.98 15.65
N LEU A 104 11.33 11.16 14.42
CA LEU A 104 12.00 11.89 13.33
C LEU A 104 11.65 13.38 13.29
N THR A 105 10.76 13.86 14.16
CA THR A 105 10.26 15.25 14.17
C THR A 105 9.78 15.70 12.79
N LEU A 106 9.02 14.83 12.11
CA LEU A 106 8.48 15.11 10.79
C LEU A 106 7.44 16.22 10.85
N ASN A 107 7.47 17.13 9.87
CA ASN A 107 6.39 18.10 9.70
C ASN A 107 5.11 17.39 9.19
N GLU A 108 3.99 18.12 9.11
CA GLU A 108 2.69 17.55 8.71
C GLU A 108 2.73 16.84 7.35
N GLU A 109 3.32 17.46 6.32
CA GLU A 109 3.44 16.88 4.97
C GLU A 109 4.32 15.62 4.97
N GLU A 110 5.48 15.68 5.64
CA GLU A 110 6.40 14.54 5.79
C GLU A 110 5.72 13.38 6.53
N PHE A 111 4.92 13.69 7.55
CA PHE A 111 4.21 12.72 8.38
C PHE A 111 3.10 12.01 7.59
N GLU A 112 2.33 12.76 6.80
CA GLU A 112 1.33 12.20 5.90
C GLU A 112 1.98 11.31 4.83
N GLN A 113 3.08 11.75 4.24
CA GLN A 113 3.85 10.95 3.28
C GLN A 113 4.32 9.62 3.90
N LEU A 114 4.82 9.65 5.13
CA LEU A 114 5.24 8.43 5.83
C LEU A 114 4.06 7.49 6.09
N LEU A 115 2.92 8.01 6.56
CA LEU A 115 1.73 7.20 6.81
C LEU A 115 1.15 6.61 5.51
N ASP A 116 1.05 7.40 4.44
CA ASP A 116 0.52 6.95 3.13
C ASP A 116 1.37 5.79 2.58
N SER A 117 2.69 5.89 2.70
CA SER A 117 3.61 4.82 2.28
C SER A 117 3.43 3.49 3.05
N ALA A 118 2.85 3.55 4.26
CA ALA A 118 2.47 2.40 5.08
C ALA A 118 1.01 1.96 4.87
N GLY A 119 0.22 2.69 4.08
CA GLY A 119 -1.22 2.47 3.88
C GLY A 119 -2.08 2.95 5.05
N TYR A 120 -1.64 3.98 5.76
CA TYR A 120 -2.35 4.58 6.89
C TYR A 120 -2.64 6.08 6.65
N SER A 121 -3.59 6.61 7.41
CA SER A 121 -3.89 8.04 7.48
C SER A 121 -4.38 8.39 8.90
N LEU A 122 -4.34 9.67 9.27
CA LEU A 122 -4.97 10.16 10.50
C LEU A 122 -6.41 10.57 10.20
N SER A 123 -7.38 9.83 10.74
CA SER A 123 -8.81 10.08 10.59
C SER A 123 -9.30 11.18 11.53
N ASP A 124 -10.19 12.05 11.04
CA ASP A 124 -10.88 13.02 11.89
C ASP A 124 -11.99 12.41 12.75
N SER A 125 -12.36 11.15 12.48
CA SER A 125 -13.37 10.42 13.26
C SER A 125 -12.81 9.76 14.52
N GLU A 126 -11.49 9.60 14.62
CA GLU A 126 -10.84 8.85 15.68
C GLU A 126 -10.21 9.79 16.70
N THR A 127 -10.58 9.66 17.97
CA THR A 127 -10.04 10.52 19.05
C THR A 127 -8.52 10.43 19.15
N SER A 128 -7.95 9.22 19.02
CA SER A 128 -6.50 9.02 19.03
C SER A 128 -5.81 9.80 17.91
N ASP A 129 -6.33 9.74 16.70
CA ASP A 129 -5.75 10.46 15.55
C ASP A 129 -5.87 11.99 15.71
N LEU A 130 -6.98 12.50 16.25
CA LEU A 130 -7.14 13.93 16.57
C LEU A 130 -6.12 14.39 17.61
N VAL A 131 -5.80 13.57 18.62
CA VAL A 131 -4.74 13.87 19.59
C VAL A 131 -3.38 13.95 18.89
N ILE A 132 -3.07 13.03 17.98
CA ILE A 132 -1.82 13.07 17.20
C ILE A 132 -1.76 14.33 16.33
N LYS A 133 -2.82 14.64 15.57
CA LYS A 133 -2.89 15.87 14.76
C LYS A 133 -2.68 17.13 15.59
N PHE A 134 -3.32 17.20 16.76
CA PHE A 134 -3.11 18.31 17.68
C PHE A 134 -1.65 18.42 18.13
N CYS A 135 -1.02 17.31 18.48
CA CYS A 135 0.40 17.29 18.89
C CYS A 135 1.30 17.77 17.75
N LEU A 136 1.08 17.29 16.52
CA LEU A 136 1.83 17.76 15.34
C LEU A 136 1.67 19.27 15.12
N ASN A 137 0.44 19.78 15.19
CA ASN A 137 0.16 21.21 15.05
C ASN A 137 0.84 22.06 16.13
N LYS A 138 1.02 21.52 17.34
CA LYS A 138 1.72 22.18 18.46
C LYS A 138 3.23 21.94 18.48
N GLY A 139 3.78 21.16 17.56
CA GLY A 139 5.20 20.78 17.55
C GLY A 139 5.58 19.87 18.73
N ILE A 140 4.63 19.10 19.25
CA ILE A 140 4.84 18.13 20.33
C ILE A 140 5.20 16.79 19.70
N TYR A 141 6.50 16.48 19.72
CA TYR A 141 7.06 15.27 19.08
C TYR A 141 7.54 14.21 20.07
N ASP A 142 7.62 14.54 21.36
CA ASP A 142 8.06 13.58 22.37
C ASP A 142 7.00 12.47 22.56
N VAL A 143 7.41 11.22 22.30
CA VAL A 143 6.48 10.07 22.33
C VAL A 143 5.92 9.82 23.72
N ILE A 144 6.68 10.10 24.79
CA ILE A 144 6.19 9.94 26.17
C ILE A 144 5.08 10.95 26.43
N GLN A 145 5.31 12.21 26.10
CA GLN A 145 4.30 13.27 26.24
C GLN A 145 3.05 13.01 25.39
N VAL A 146 3.21 12.53 24.16
CA VAL A 146 2.07 12.14 23.31
C VAL A 146 1.28 10.99 23.94
N ASN A 147 1.95 9.99 24.51
CA ASN A 147 1.29 8.89 25.22
C ASN A 147 0.51 9.38 26.45
N GLU A 148 1.02 10.37 27.19
CA GLU A 148 0.28 10.98 28.31
C GLU A 148 -1.04 11.60 27.85
N TYR A 149 -1.05 12.28 26.70
CA TYR A 149 -2.28 12.82 26.12
C TYR A 149 -3.22 11.72 25.61
N LEU A 150 -2.70 10.68 24.98
CA LEU A 150 -3.51 9.53 24.56
C LEU A 150 -4.17 8.87 25.78
N ASP A 151 -3.41 8.63 26.85
CA ASP A 151 -3.91 8.05 28.09
C ASP A 151 -4.95 8.95 28.78
N TYR A 152 -4.75 10.28 28.78
CA TYR A 152 -5.74 11.24 29.28
C TYR A 152 -7.11 11.09 28.58
N PHE A 153 -7.10 10.79 27.28
CA PHE A 153 -8.31 10.50 26.49
C PHE A 153 -8.69 9.01 26.47
N SER A 154 -8.10 8.18 27.34
CA SER A 154 -8.34 6.73 27.41
C SER A 154 -8.09 6.00 26.08
N GLN A 155 -7.16 6.51 25.28
CA GLN A 155 -6.73 5.93 24.02
C GLN A 155 -5.54 5.00 24.22
N LYS A 156 -5.27 4.14 23.24
CA LYS A 156 -4.11 3.26 23.27
C LYS A 156 -2.82 4.03 22.96
N THR A 157 -1.78 3.83 23.76
CA THR A 157 -0.43 4.36 23.54
C THR A 157 0.25 3.83 22.27
N LEU A 158 1.30 4.51 21.83
CA LEU A 158 1.95 4.26 20.55
C LEU A 158 2.86 3.02 20.54
N VAL A 159 3.62 2.79 21.62
CA VAL A 159 4.65 1.75 21.73
C VAL A 159 4.72 1.16 23.13
#